data_AF-A0A1B2YUV1-F1
#
_entry.id   AF-A0A1B2YUV1-F1
#
_cell.length_a   1.000
_cell.length_b   1.000
_cell.length_c   1.000
_cell.angle_alpha   90.00
_cell.angle_beta   90.00
_cell.angle_gamma   90.00
#
_symmetry.space_group_name_H-M   'P 1'
#
loop_
_entity.id
_entity.type
_entity.pdbx_description
1 polymer ?
#
loop_
_entity_poly.entity_id
_entity_poly.type
_entity_poly.pdbx_seq_one_letter_code
_entity_poly.pdbx_strand_id
1 'polypeptide(L)' 'MKGFDVIKGFAKELMEIFVLFIGLGVLAGVIFGEANISFFAGITDNLIGLLTQFGSNGLIGFIALLLVISVFKRTSATA' A
#
# COMPACT_ATOMS: atom_id res chain seq x y z
N MET A 1 -4.60 14.08 -27.47
CA MET A 1 -4.12 13.05 -26.52
C MET A 1 -2.95 13.52 -25.64
N LYS A 2 -2.12 14.51 -26.04
CA LYS A 2 -0.95 14.95 -25.27
C LYS A 2 -1.23 15.50 -23.85
N GLY A 3 -2.34 16.21 -23.63
CA GLY A 3 -2.63 16.85 -22.34
C GLY A 3 -2.93 15.85 -21.21
N PHE A 4 -3.61 14.75 -21.52
CA PHE A 4 -3.92 13.70 -20.53
C PHE A 4 -2.66 12.98 -20.06
N ASP A 5 -1.74 12.69 -20.98
CA ASP A 5 -0.47 12.03 -20.65
C ASP A 5 0.42 12.91 -19.77
N VAL A 6 0.42 14.23 -20.00
CA VAL A 6 1.15 15.20 -19.15
C VAL A 6 0.55 15.26 -17.75
N ILE A 7 -0.77 15.36 -17.62
CA ILE A 7 -1.45 15.39 -16.31
C ILE A 7 -1.23 14.07 -15.56
N LYS A 8 -1.29 12.94 -16.27
CA LYS A 8 -1.03 11.62 -15.69
C LYS A 8 0.43 11.46 -15.24
N GLY A 9 1.38 11.97 -16.03
CA GLY A 9 2.80 12.01 -15.66
C GLY A 9 3.02 12.83 -14.39
N PHE A 10 2.48 14.04 -14.35
CA PHE A 10 2.57 14.91 -13.18
C PHE A 10 1.95 14.29 -11.93
N ALA A 11 0.76 13.69 -12.04
CA ALA A 11 0.12 13.00 -10.93
C ALA A 11 0.95 11.81 -10.42
N LYS A 12 1.61 11.07 -11.33
CA LYS A 12 2.49 9.95 -10.95
C LYS A 12 3.71 10.43 -10.19
N GLU A 13 4.39 11.46 -10.69
CA GLU A 13 5.57 12.04 -10.04
C GLU A 13 5.21 12.63 -8.67
N LEU A 14 4.08 13.33 -8.57
CA LEU A 14 3.59 13.86 -7.31
C LEU A 14 3.25 12.75 -6.30
N MET A 15 2.63 11.66 -6.77
CA MET A 15 2.37 10.48 -5.94
C MET A 15 3.67 9.83 -5.44
N GLU A 16 4.69 9.71 -6.28
CA GLU A 16 6.00 9.18 -5.88
C GLU A 16 6.60 10.02 -4.75
N ILE A 17 6.50 11.34 -4.85
CA ILE A 17 6.93 12.26 -3.79
C ILE A 17 6.13 12.03 -2.50
N PHE A 18 4.79 11.98 -2.56
CA PHE A 18 3.97 11.74 -1.37
C PHE A 18 4.25 10.38 -0.71
N VAL A 19 4.54 9.34 -1.48
CA VAL A 19 4.92 8.03 -0.94
C VAL A 19 6.23 8.11 -0.16
N LEU A 20 7.21 8.89 -0.65
CA LEU A 20 8.45 9.14 0.10
C LEU A 20 8.18 9.88 1.42
N PHE A 21 7.26 10.86 1.41
CA PHE A 21 6.85 11.56 2.63
C PHE A 21 6.18 10.65 3.66
N ILE A 22 5.37 9.68 3.22
CA ILE A 22 4.80 8.66 4.11
C ILE A 22 5.92 7.85 4.77
N GLY A 23 6.92 7.41 4.00
CA GLY A 23 8.07 6.68 4.54
C GLY A 23 8.87 7.48 5.58
N LEU A 24 9.13 8.75 5.28
CA LEU A 24 9.78 9.66 6.24
C LEU A 24 8.92 9.88 7.50
N GLY A 25 7.61 10.03 7.34
CA GLY A 25 6.68 10.22 8.46
C GLY A 25 6.62 9.02 9.40
N VAL A 26 6.61 7.81 8.86
CA VAL A 26 6.69 6.57 9.65
C VAL A 26 8.01 6.50 10.43
N LEU A 27 9.14 6.76 9.78
CA LEU A 27 10.45 6.73 10.44
C LEU A 27 10.54 7.77 11.56
N ALA A 28 10.06 8.99 11.30
CA ALA A 28 10.00 10.03 12.30
C ALA A 28 9.07 9.64 13.47
N GLY A 29 7.90 9.06 13.18
CA GLY A 29 6.95 8.57 14.19
C GLY A 29 7.52 7.51 15.10
N VAL A 30 8.30 6.59 14.53
CA VAL A 30 8.97 5.53 15.30
C VAL A 30 10.12 6.08 16.15
N ILE A 31 10.94 7.01 15.63
CA ILE A 31 12.14 7.51 16.34
C ILE A 31 11.78 8.54 17.42
N PHE A 32 10.91 9.49 17.10
CA PHE A 32 10.64 10.65 17.96
C PHE A 32 9.31 10.55 18.70
N GLY A 33 8.47 9.56 18.35
CA GLY A 33 7.10 9.43 18.87
C GLY A 33 6.15 10.45 18.25
N GLU A 34 4.88 10.06 18.04
CA GLU A 34 3.92 10.90 17.31
C GLU A 34 3.60 12.24 17.98
N ALA A 35 3.73 12.32 19.30
CA ALA A 35 3.46 13.53 20.08
C ALA A 35 4.41 14.71 19.75
N ASN A 36 5.58 14.43 19.17
CA ASN A 36 6.62 15.43 18.91
C ASN A 36 6.74 15.83 17.43
N ILE A 37 5.88 15.29 16.54
CA ILE A 37 5.99 15.47 15.09
C ILE A 37 4.64 15.86 14.45
N SER A 38 4.15 17.07 14.73
CA SER A 38 2.81 17.51 14.29
C SER A 38 2.52 17.38 12.78
N PHE A 39 3.53 17.46 11.91
CA PHE A 39 3.35 17.32 10.45
C PHE A 39 3.17 15.87 9.99
N PHE A 40 3.76 14.90 10.70
CA PHE A 40 3.72 13.48 10.37
C PHE A 40 2.86 12.67 11.35
N ALA A 41 2.18 13.34 12.28
CA ALA A 41 1.31 12.75 13.28
C ALA A 41 0.21 11.92 12.61
N GLY A 42 -0.08 10.74 13.17
CA GLY A 42 -1.10 9.83 12.67
C GLY A 42 -0.74 9.07 11.38
N ILE A 43 0.40 9.32 10.72
CA ILE A 43 0.80 8.52 9.54
C ILE A 43 1.07 7.07 9.94
N THR A 44 1.77 6.88 11.05
CA THR A 44 2.10 5.53 11.56
C THR A 44 0.81 4.83 12.00
N ASP A 45 -0.02 5.50 12.78
CA ASP A 45 -1.30 4.95 13.25
C ASP A 45 -2.26 4.61 12.10
N ASN A 46 -2.35 5.46 11.07
CA ASN A 46 -3.17 5.17 9.89
C ASN A 46 -2.65 3.95 9.12
N LEU A 47 -1.33 3.77 8.99
CA LEU A 47 -0.75 2.59 8.36
C LEU A 47 -0.96 1.33 9.20
N ILE A 48 -0.75 1.40 10.51
CA ILE A 48 -1.02 0.29 11.42
C ILE A 48 -2.52 -0.08 11.34
N GLY A 49 -3.42 0.91 11.32
CA GLY A 49 -4.85 0.70 11.14
C GLY A 49 -5.20 -0.01 9.83
N LEU A 50 -4.58 0.39 8.71
CA LEU A 50 -4.75 -0.30 7.42
C LEU A 50 -4.22 -1.74 7.46
N LEU A 51 -3.05 -1.96 8.07
CA LEU A 51 -2.46 -3.29 8.23
C LEU A 51 -3.31 -4.19 9.12
N THR A 52 -3.84 -3.67 10.22
CA THR A 52 -4.78 -4.38 11.08
C THR A 52 -6.08 -4.69 10.33
N GLN A 53 -6.60 -3.76 9.53
CA GLN A 53 -7.76 -4.03 8.67
C GLN A 53 -7.45 -5.11 7.64
N PHE A 54 -6.25 -5.17 7.06
CA PHE A 54 -5.87 -6.26 6.15
C PHE A 54 -5.68 -7.60 6.87
N GLY A 55 -5.13 -7.58 8.08
CA GLY A 55 -4.94 -8.75 8.93
C GLY A 55 -6.25 -9.32 9.49
N SER A 56 -7.19 -8.46 9.87
CA SER A 56 -8.49 -8.86 10.44
C SER A 56 -9.45 -9.41 9.39
N ASN A 57 -9.39 -8.88 8.16
CA ASN A 57 -10.39 -9.16 7.13
C ASN A 57 -10.12 -10.43 6.29
N GLY A 58 -9.09 -11.23 6.57
CA GLY A 58 -8.88 -12.45 5.79
C GLY A 58 -8.60 -12.19 4.29
N LEU A 59 -8.11 -10.99 3.93
CA LEU A 59 -7.66 -10.66 2.57
C LEU A 59 -6.58 -11.65 2.09
N ILE A 60 -5.76 -12.11 3.03
CA ILE A 60 -4.73 -13.13 2.84
C ILE A 60 -5.33 -14.52 2.60
N GLY A 61 -6.42 -14.88 3.29
CA GLY A 61 -7.13 -16.14 3.06
C GLY A 61 -7.78 -16.19 1.67
N PHE A 62 -8.20 -15.04 1.16
CA PHE A 62 -8.79 -14.89 -0.16
C PHE A 62 -7.74 -14.93 -1.29
N ILE A 63 -6.59 -14.28 -1.11
CA ILE A 63 -5.45 -14.40 -2.04
C ILE A 63 -4.95 -15.86 -2.10
N ALA A 64 -4.93 -16.56 -0.96
CA ALA A 64 -4.55 -17.98 -0.90
C ALA A 64 -5.50 -18.89 -1.69
N LEU A 65 -6.82 -18.69 -1.59
CA LEU A 65 -7.80 -19.45 -2.37
C LEU A 65 -7.64 -19.22 -3.89
N LEU A 66 -7.42 -17.97 -4.30
CA LEU A 66 -7.21 -17.60 -5.71
C LEU A 66 -5.94 -18.24 -6.30
N LEU A 67 -4.89 -18.38 -5.48
CA LEU A 67 -3.65 -19.06 -5.90
C LEU A 67 -3.85 -20.58 -6.03
N VAL A 68 -4.61 -21.21 -5.15
CA VAL A 68 -4.92 -22.65 -5.24
C VAL A 68 -5.68 -22.96 -6.53
N ILE A 69 -6.71 -22.18 -6.85
CA ILE A 69 -7.49 -22.34 -8.09
C ILE A 69 -6.61 -22.11 -9.33
N SER A 70 -5.71 -21.12 -9.29
CA SER A 70 -4.78 -20.83 -10.38
C SER A 70 -3.88 -22.04 -10.71
N VAL A 71 -3.33 -22.69 -9.69
CA VAL A 71 -2.46 -23.87 -9.84
C VAL A 71 -3.24 -25.09 -10.34
N PHE A 72 -4.45 -25.32 -9.81
CA PHE A 72 -5.30 -26.42 -10.25
C PHE A 72 -5.73 -26.26 -11.71
N LYS A 73 -6.10 -25.05 -12.14
CA LYS A 73 -6.45 -24.80 -13.55
C LYS A 73 -5.26 -24.95 -14.49
N ARG A 74 -4.03 -24.68 -14.02
CA ARG A 74 -2.81 -24.83 -14.83
C ARG A 74 -2.44 -26.29 -15.07
N THR A 75 -2.67 -27.19 -14.10
CA THR A 75 -2.39 -28.63 -14.30
C THR A 75 -3.42 -29.32 -15.19
N SER A 76 -4.67 -28.85 -15.20
CA SER A 76 -5.72 -29.42 -16.06
C SER A 76 -5.64 -28.97 -17.52
N ALA A 77 -4.86 -27.94 -17.84
CA ALA A 77 -4.65 -27.45 -19.20
C ALA A 77 -3.50 -28.15 -19.94
N THR A 78 -2.82 -29.12 -19.31
CA THR A 78 -1.66 -29.84 -19.88
C THR A 78 -1.85 -31.35 -19.85
N ALA A 79 -3.08 -31.85 -19.76
CA ALA A 79 -3.42 -33.26 -19.87
C ALA A 79 -4.47 -33.47 -20.96
#